data_AF-A0A950XYQ7-F1
#
_entry.id   AF-A0A950XYQ7-F1
#
_cell.length_a   1.000
_cell.length_b   1.000
_cell.length_c   1.000
_cell.angle_alpha   90.00
_cell.angle_beta   90.00
_cell.angle_gamma   90.00
#
_symmetry.space_group_name_H-M   'P 1'
#
loop_
_entity.id
_entity.type
_entity.pdbx_description
1 polymer ?
#
loop_
_entity_poly.entity_id
_entity_poly.type
_entity_poly.pdbx_seq_one_letter_code
_entity_poly.pdbx_strand_id
1 'polypeptide(L)'
;MIKPSVLYCALAFSALAFGAPHVIKLTAPKGANAGGLSTRVAAGPDWVKNLRSYKAQNHLSSALNQQMVKEKSSVGGAFFSPNYANGAVDTLPYFNSWFVTGSRNSVYTYSMLGHSPKLGGTTVINNRILPLAIFLNDGKGNNLYEYDPTGAFDINGNIVGPACGPGTDVNRTVLSPLWNSATYPGNGSTLPPDTGLLTDTKQRAEFTGVRTANWHTPLGPPQNGACSQIFAAVSLDPTAWAYLADSQGNIVGEAMDINVISAVFETYLGSDLSIFGTPNSVFPMILTDNITAYIPGPGGGCCVLGYHTAEQGKANPAGIQVWAWATYLPPGNIFEPWEDVLPLSHEVDETYNDPFINTSVAPWVDGSVSFEQGDLETGDAIEAMNNSDVIYPVPVNGYLYHIQNTATLQWFTRNPLGPANGPGPGVYSWPNTNTLNNGHNPLGAVYGEGSAGFFYGPPF
;
A
#
# COMPACT_ATOMS: atom_id res chain seq x y z
N MET A 1 4.60 -30.78 4.71
CA MET A 1 4.34 -30.34 3.32
C MET A 1 4.71 -28.87 3.30
N ILE A 2 5.71 -28.45 2.52
CA ILE A 2 6.23 -27.08 2.58
C ILE A 2 5.30 -26.20 1.73
N LYS A 3 4.59 -25.23 2.35
CA LYS A 3 3.95 -24.13 1.61
C LYS A 3 5.08 -23.30 0.94
N PRO A 4 4.90 -22.78 -0.28
CA PRO A 4 5.82 -21.77 -0.80
C PRO A 4 5.83 -20.54 0.12
N SER A 5 6.98 -19.88 0.24
CA SER A 5 7.08 -18.57 0.89
C SER A 5 6.20 -17.57 0.15
N VAL A 6 5.48 -16.71 0.88
CA VAL A 6 4.67 -15.65 0.29
C VAL A 6 5.43 -14.34 0.41
N LEU A 7 5.52 -13.59 -0.69
CA LEU A 7 6.17 -12.28 -0.72
C LEU A 7 5.11 -11.24 -1.09
N TYR A 8 4.59 -10.56 -0.09
CA TYR A 8 3.60 -9.51 -0.25
C TYR A 8 4.21 -8.32 -0.99
N CYS A 9 3.41 -7.64 -1.83
CA CYS A 9 3.74 -6.26 -2.15
C CYS A 9 3.48 -5.45 -0.89
N ALA A 10 4.43 -4.61 -0.48
CA ALA A 10 4.51 -4.14 0.88
C ALA A 10 5.42 -2.92 1.00
N LEU A 11 4.99 -1.97 1.83
CA LEU A 11 5.70 -0.81 2.35
C LEU A 11 6.95 -1.26 3.12
N ALA A 12 8.08 -1.42 2.42
CA ALA A 12 9.17 -2.31 2.82
C ALA A 12 10.56 -1.68 2.61
N PHE A 13 10.96 -0.87 3.59
CA PHE A 13 12.06 0.07 3.45
C PHE A 13 13.44 -0.54 3.24
N SER A 14 13.98 -0.38 2.04
CA SER A 14 15.42 -0.50 1.79
C SER A 14 16.15 0.79 2.16
N ALA A 15 17.02 0.71 3.16
CA ALA A 15 18.07 1.69 3.48
C ALA A 15 17.65 3.04 4.12
N LEU A 16 16.98 2.97 5.29
CA LEU A 16 17.55 3.72 6.42
C LEU A 16 18.99 3.22 6.66
N ALA A 17 19.92 4.12 6.89
CA ALA A 17 21.36 3.83 6.82
C ALA A 17 21.93 3.08 8.04
N PHE A 18 21.40 1.89 8.34
CA PHE A 18 22.00 0.93 9.26
C PHE A 18 23.37 0.50 8.73
N GLY A 19 24.44 1.00 9.35
CA GLY A 19 25.81 0.84 8.87
C GLY A 19 26.24 -0.63 8.77
N ALA A 20 26.49 -1.10 7.55
CA ALA A 20 27.14 -2.39 7.30
C ALA A 20 28.52 -2.46 7.99
N PRO A 21 28.97 -3.64 8.49
CA PRO A 21 28.73 -4.93 7.87
C PRO A 21 28.31 -6.05 8.85
N HIS A 22 27.17 -5.89 9.53
CA HIS A 22 26.58 -6.98 10.33
C HIS A 22 25.44 -7.69 9.60
N VAL A 23 25.84 -8.73 8.85
CA VAL A 23 24.96 -9.81 8.39
C VAL A 23 24.05 -10.27 9.52
N ILE A 24 22.74 -10.35 9.28
CA ILE A 24 21.80 -11.06 10.16
C ILE A 24 22.26 -12.52 10.24
N LYS A 25 23.00 -12.87 11.29
CA LYS A 25 23.48 -14.24 11.51
C LYS A 25 22.36 -15.12 12.05
N LEU A 26 21.38 -15.37 11.19
CA LEU A 26 20.42 -16.48 11.32
C LEU A 26 21.23 -17.77 11.50
N THR A 27 21.37 -18.21 12.76
CA THR A 27 22.15 -19.39 13.10
C THR A 27 21.30 -20.61 12.80
N ALA A 28 21.31 -21.00 11.53
CA ALA A 28 20.49 -22.09 11.01
C ALA A 28 20.69 -23.39 11.82
N PRO A 29 19.62 -24.14 12.11
CA PRO A 29 19.73 -25.50 12.60
C PRO A 29 20.62 -26.34 11.66
N LYS A 30 21.51 -27.16 12.23
CA LYS A 30 22.42 -28.03 11.45
C LYS A 30 21.65 -28.88 10.43
N GLY A 31 21.95 -28.75 9.12
CA GLY A 31 21.61 -29.81 8.17
C GLY A 31 21.52 -29.48 6.67
N ALA A 32 21.35 -28.22 6.27
CA ALA A 32 21.12 -27.88 4.85
C ALA A 32 22.43 -27.59 4.09
N ASN A 33 22.74 -28.40 3.07
CA ASN A 33 23.87 -28.18 2.15
C ASN A 33 23.46 -27.30 0.96
N ALA A 34 24.34 -26.39 0.54
CA ALA A 34 24.18 -25.59 -0.68
C ALA A 34 24.93 -26.22 -1.87
N GLY A 35 24.37 -26.11 -3.07
CA GLY A 35 25.07 -26.45 -4.32
C GLY A 35 24.16 -26.45 -5.55
N GLY A 36 24.57 -25.77 -6.63
CA GLY A 36 23.86 -25.84 -7.91
C GLY A 36 23.76 -24.53 -8.72
N LEU A 37 24.86 -23.83 -8.99
CA LEU A 37 24.89 -22.77 -10.01
C LEU A 37 25.15 -23.37 -11.40
N SER A 38 24.32 -23.04 -12.39
CA SER A 38 24.63 -23.16 -13.83
C SER A 38 23.85 -22.10 -14.64
N THR A 39 24.26 -21.82 -15.89
CA THR A 39 23.83 -20.62 -16.65
C THR A 39 23.70 -20.88 -18.16
N ARG A 40 23.09 -19.89 -18.87
CA ARG A 40 22.98 -19.73 -20.35
C ARG A 40 21.86 -20.59 -21.00
N VAL A 41 21.14 -20.22 -22.08
CA VAL A 41 20.99 -19.01 -22.95
C VAL A 41 19.63 -19.19 -23.72
N ALA A 42 18.91 -18.25 -24.35
CA ALA A 42 19.25 -17.07 -25.17
C ALA A 42 18.11 -16.00 -25.27
N ALA A 43 18.40 -14.94 -26.06
CA ALA A 43 17.57 -14.20 -27.05
C ALA A 43 16.11 -13.74 -26.76
N GLY A 44 15.76 -12.58 -27.33
CA GLY A 44 14.49 -11.85 -27.16
C GLY A 44 14.76 -10.47 -26.56
N PRO A 45 14.47 -9.35 -27.25
CA PRO A 45 15.04 -8.03 -26.93
C PRO A 45 14.32 -7.22 -25.83
N ASP A 46 13.43 -7.84 -25.04
CA ASP A 46 12.91 -7.24 -23.81
C ASP A 46 13.75 -7.68 -22.59
N TRP A 47 14.24 -6.71 -21.81
CA TRP A 47 15.07 -6.94 -20.62
C TRP A 47 14.33 -7.60 -19.44
N VAL A 48 13.01 -7.80 -19.59
CA VAL A 48 12.08 -8.39 -18.61
C VAL A 48 12.49 -9.80 -18.14
N LYS A 49 13.41 -10.50 -18.81
CA LYS A 49 13.84 -11.85 -18.41
C LYS A 49 14.50 -11.93 -17.02
N ASN A 50 15.10 -10.85 -16.51
CA ASN A 50 15.60 -10.79 -15.13
C ASN A 50 14.58 -10.21 -14.14
N LEU A 51 13.54 -9.53 -14.62
CA LEU A 51 12.52 -8.83 -13.82
C LEU A 51 11.41 -9.77 -13.35
N ARG A 52 11.77 -11.01 -12.97
CA ARG A 52 10.84 -12.10 -12.60
C ARG A 52 10.43 -12.09 -11.12
N SER A 53 10.64 -10.97 -10.45
CA SER A 53 10.47 -10.81 -9.00
C SER A 53 10.17 -9.36 -8.62
N TYR A 54 9.43 -8.63 -9.46
CA TYR A 54 8.71 -7.45 -8.98
C TYR A 54 7.63 -7.87 -7.97
N LYS A 55 7.28 -6.95 -7.07
CA LYS A 55 6.65 -7.29 -5.77
C LYS A 55 5.24 -7.87 -5.90
N ALA A 56 4.53 -7.63 -7.02
CA ALA A 56 3.14 -8.02 -7.22
C ALA A 56 2.82 -9.52 -7.07
N GLN A 57 2.54 -9.98 -5.84
CA GLN A 57 1.91 -11.27 -5.55
C GLN A 57 0.50 -11.09 -4.98
N ASN A 58 -0.47 -10.82 -5.84
CA ASN A 58 -1.85 -11.14 -5.49
C ASN A 58 -2.01 -12.67 -5.29
N HIS A 59 -2.90 -13.08 -4.39
CA HIS A 59 -3.17 -14.48 -4.08
C HIS A 59 -4.39 -15.01 -4.84
N LEU A 60 -4.68 -14.43 -6.01
CA LEU A 60 -5.81 -14.82 -6.85
C LEU A 60 -5.52 -16.13 -7.58
N SER A 61 -6.54 -16.98 -7.69
CA SER A 61 -6.45 -18.18 -8.53
C SER A 61 -6.12 -17.81 -9.98
N SER A 62 -5.46 -18.71 -10.71
CA SER A 62 -5.14 -18.47 -12.13
C SER A 62 -6.39 -18.19 -12.98
N ALA A 63 -7.55 -18.72 -12.59
CA ALA A 63 -8.83 -18.43 -13.24
C ALA A 63 -9.31 -16.99 -12.97
N LEU A 64 -9.21 -16.48 -11.73
CA LEU A 64 -9.54 -15.10 -11.38
C LEU A 64 -8.59 -14.11 -12.08
N ASN A 65 -7.28 -14.38 -12.06
CA ASN A 65 -6.30 -13.57 -12.81
C ASN A 65 -6.61 -13.53 -14.32
N GLN A 66 -6.97 -14.65 -14.93
CA GLN A 66 -7.40 -14.69 -16.34
C GLN A 66 -8.71 -13.92 -16.59
N GLN A 67 -9.66 -13.94 -15.65
CA GLN A 67 -10.87 -13.12 -15.74
C GLN A 67 -10.55 -11.63 -15.66
N MET A 68 -9.72 -11.20 -14.70
CA MET A 68 -9.32 -9.79 -14.55
C MET A 68 -8.63 -9.26 -15.81
N VAL A 69 -7.68 -10.02 -16.39
CA VAL A 69 -7.01 -9.68 -17.66
C VAL A 69 -8.02 -9.59 -18.82
N LYS A 70 -9.02 -10.47 -18.87
CA LYS A 70 -10.08 -10.44 -19.89
C LYS A 70 -10.99 -9.22 -19.74
N GLU A 71 -11.37 -8.85 -18.52
CA GLU A 71 -12.18 -7.65 -18.27
C GLU A 71 -11.38 -6.37 -18.61
N LYS A 72 -10.16 -6.24 -18.08
CA LYS A 72 -9.22 -5.15 -18.37
C LYS A 72 -9.02 -4.93 -19.88
N SER A 73 -8.80 -6.00 -20.65
CA SER A 73 -8.62 -5.92 -22.11
C SER A 73 -9.90 -5.70 -22.92
N SER A 74 -11.09 -5.92 -22.34
CA SER A 74 -12.38 -5.74 -23.04
C SER A 74 -12.86 -4.29 -23.16
N VAL A 75 -12.28 -3.37 -22.39
CA VAL A 75 -12.73 -1.97 -22.25
C VAL A 75 -12.73 -1.21 -23.60
N GLY A 76 -11.70 -1.43 -24.42
CA GLY A 76 -11.55 -0.78 -25.72
C GLY A 76 -11.40 0.74 -25.64
N GLY A 77 -11.54 1.42 -26.78
CA GLY A 77 -11.39 2.87 -26.91
C GLY A 77 -10.69 3.24 -28.22
N ALA A 78 -10.36 4.52 -28.38
CA ALA A 78 -9.50 4.99 -29.46
C ALA A 78 -8.08 5.26 -28.93
N PHE A 79 -7.10 5.32 -29.83
CA PHE A 79 -5.72 5.69 -29.45
C PHE A 79 -5.72 7.09 -28.83
N PHE A 80 -5.10 7.24 -27.65
CA PHE A 80 -5.21 8.42 -26.77
C PHE A 80 -6.64 8.83 -26.36
N SER A 81 -7.61 7.91 -26.33
CA SER A 81 -8.93 8.12 -25.73
C SER A 81 -9.50 6.79 -25.20
N PRO A 82 -9.06 6.33 -24.01
CA PRO A 82 -9.52 5.08 -23.43
C PRO A 82 -11.00 5.16 -23.02
N ASN A 83 -11.72 4.06 -23.20
CA ASN A 83 -13.00 3.87 -22.52
C ASN A 83 -12.77 3.56 -21.04
N TYR A 84 -13.87 3.54 -20.28
CA TYR A 84 -13.88 3.20 -18.86
C TYR A 84 -15.12 2.33 -18.63
N ALA A 85 -14.94 1.11 -18.11
CA ALA A 85 -16.04 0.18 -17.86
C ALA A 85 -16.00 -0.27 -16.39
N ASN A 86 -17.16 -0.34 -15.74
CA ASN A 86 -17.24 -0.89 -14.39
C ASN A 86 -16.90 -2.40 -14.41
N GLY A 87 -16.32 -2.89 -13.32
CA GLY A 87 -16.02 -4.30 -13.12
C GLY A 87 -17.26 -5.21 -13.01
N ALA A 88 -17.05 -6.52 -13.17
CA ALA A 88 -18.10 -7.53 -13.05
C ALA A 88 -17.79 -8.67 -12.06
N VAL A 89 -16.59 -8.72 -11.47
CA VAL A 89 -16.25 -9.63 -10.38
C VAL A 89 -16.95 -9.19 -9.08
N ASP A 90 -17.40 -10.17 -8.29
CA ASP A 90 -17.89 -9.94 -6.93
C ASP A 90 -16.74 -9.53 -5.99
N THR A 91 -16.62 -8.23 -5.74
CA THR A 91 -15.59 -7.61 -4.90
C THR A 91 -15.99 -6.16 -4.56
N LEU A 92 -15.05 -5.33 -4.10
CA LEU A 92 -15.25 -3.87 -3.98
C LEU A 92 -15.68 -3.27 -5.34
N PRO A 93 -16.50 -2.20 -5.38
CA PRO A 93 -16.79 -1.52 -6.64
C PRO A 93 -15.50 -1.03 -7.32
N TYR A 94 -15.26 -1.46 -8.55
CA TYR A 94 -14.09 -1.04 -9.35
C TYR A 94 -14.47 -0.68 -10.79
N PHE A 95 -13.57 0.03 -11.47
CA PHE A 95 -13.61 0.26 -12.90
C PHE A 95 -12.29 -0.13 -13.56
N ASN A 96 -12.37 -0.57 -14.81
CA ASN A 96 -11.26 -0.94 -15.67
C ASN A 96 -11.03 0.14 -16.73
N SER A 97 -9.77 0.43 -17.03
CA SER A 97 -9.34 1.34 -18.11
C SER A 97 -7.90 1.05 -18.51
N TRP A 98 -7.33 1.86 -19.39
CA TRP A 98 -5.96 1.72 -19.88
C TRP A 98 -5.32 3.06 -20.23
N PHE A 99 -3.99 3.08 -20.30
CA PHE A 99 -3.21 4.22 -20.76
C PHE A 99 -2.12 3.77 -21.76
N VAL A 100 -1.51 4.76 -22.42
CA VAL A 100 -0.32 4.58 -23.26
C VAL A 100 0.82 5.34 -22.61
N THR A 101 2.02 4.77 -22.56
CA THR A 101 3.20 5.42 -21.97
C THR A 101 4.42 5.38 -22.90
N GLY A 102 5.17 6.48 -22.87
CA GLY A 102 6.44 6.65 -23.57
C GLY A 102 6.34 6.59 -25.11
N SER A 103 7.50 6.73 -25.76
CA SER A 103 7.61 6.76 -27.23
C SER A 103 7.39 5.40 -27.93
N ARG A 104 7.11 4.33 -27.17
CA ARG A 104 6.93 2.96 -27.69
C ARG A 104 5.47 2.59 -27.98
N ASN A 105 4.52 3.45 -27.60
CA ASN A 105 3.08 3.19 -27.69
C ASN A 105 2.63 1.93 -26.92
N SER A 106 3.32 1.57 -25.85
CA SER A 106 2.98 0.45 -24.98
C SER A 106 1.69 0.73 -24.22
N VAL A 107 0.73 -0.19 -24.30
CA VAL A 107 -0.58 -0.10 -23.63
C VAL A 107 -0.53 -0.84 -22.29
N TYR A 108 -0.99 -0.19 -21.23
CA TYR A 108 -1.07 -0.74 -19.87
C TYR A 108 -2.51 -0.63 -19.35
N THR A 109 -3.01 -1.69 -18.73
CA THR A 109 -4.42 -1.80 -18.28
C THR A 109 -4.51 -1.85 -16.76
N TYR A 110 -5.36 -0.99 -16.19
CA TYR A 110 -5.55 -0.83 -14.75
C TYR A 110 -6.97 -1.14 -14.31
N SER A 111 -7.11 -1.49 -13.03
CA SER A 111 -8.37 -1.55 -12.29
C SER A 111 -8.24 -0.60 -11.11
N MET A 112 -9.26 0.18 -10.79
CA MET A 112 -9.25 1.15 -9.69
C MET A 112 -10.58 1.18 -8.96
N LEU A 113 -10.58 1.54 -7.67
CA LEU A 113 -11.80 1.56 -6.89
C LEU A 113 -12.76 2.69 -7.30
N GLY A 114 -14.05 2.41 -7.16
CA GLY A 114 -15.15 3.29 -7.56
C GLY A 114 -15.86 2.83 -8.83
N HIS A 115 -16.77 3.67 -9.33
CA HIS A 115 -17.35 3.50 -10.67
C HIS A 115 -16.61 4.39 -11.67
N SER A 116 -16.75 4.11 -12.96
CA SER A 116 -16.15 4.88 -14.05
C SER A 116 -16.30 6.41 -13.88
N PRO A 117 -15.20 7.20 -13.93
CA PRO A 117 -15.25 8.66 -13.77
C PRO A 117 -16.13 9.37 -14.81
N LYS A 118 -16.30 8.76 -16.00
CA LYS A 118 -17.17 9.26 -17.08
C LYS A 118 -18.68 9.11 -16.77
N LEU A 119 -19.08 8.29 -15.79
CA LEU A 119 -20.48 8.11 -15.39
C LEU A 119 -20.92 9.09 -14.30
N GLY A 120 -20.02 9.43 -13.37
CA GLY A 120 -20.34 10.30 -12.23
C GLY A 120 -21.12 9.64 -11.11
N GLY A 121 -21.56 10.47 -10.16
CA GLY A 121 -22.17 10.02 -8.92
C GLY A 121 -21.14 9.57 -7.88
N THR A 122 -21.64 9.15 -6.73
CA THR A 122 -20.83 8.76 -5.57
C THR A 122 -20.78 7.24 -5.42
N THR A 123 -19.57 6.68 -5.33
CA THR A 123 -19.35 5.26 -5.06
C THR A 123 -18.69 5.08 -3.70
N VAL A 124 -19.50 4.82 -2.67
CA VAL A 124 -18.99 4.66 -1.30
C VAL A 124 -18.29 3.30 -1.16
N ILE A 125 -17.01 3.31 -0.77
CA ILE A 125 -16.25 2.08 -0.51
C ILE A 125 -16.54 1.63 0.93
N ASN A 126 -17.35 0.58 1.04
CA ASN A 126 -17.67 -0.08 2.31
C ASN A 126 -16.42 -0.70 2.93
N ASN A 127 -16.23 -0.51 4.22
CA ASN A 127 -15.03 -0.96 4.93
C ASN A 127 -15.30 -1.31 6.40
N ARG A 128 -14.29 -1.92 7.04
CA ARG A 128 -14.23 -2.17 8.50
C ARG A 128 -12.81 -1.91 8.99
N ILE A 129 -12.68 -1.38 10.21
CA ILE A 129 -11.40 -1.37 10.93
C ILE A 129 -11.39 -2.55 11.90
N LEU A 130 -10.41 -3.44 11.75
CA LEU A 130 -10.27 -4.67 12.53
C LEU A 130 -9.02 -4.55 13.42
N PRO A 131 -9.15 -4.08 14.67
CA PRO A 131 -8.01 -4.06 15.58
C PRO A 131 -7.56 -5.47 15.96
N LEU A 132 -6.26 -5.71 15.87
CA LEU A 132 -5.59 -6.93 16.32
C LEU A 132 -4.51 -6.54 17.34
N ALA A 133 -4.65 -7.04 18.57
CA ALA A 133 -3.60 -6.94 19.57
C ALA A 133 -2.56 -8.07 19.40
N ILE A 134 -1.28 -7.73 19.53
CA ILE A 134 -0.16 -8.66 19.42
C ILE A 134 0.46 -8.87 20.80
N PHE A 135 0.67 -10.14 21.17
CA PHE A 135 1.33 -10.55 22.40
C PHE A 135 2.59 -11.35 22.04
N LEU A 136 3.77 -10.85 22.38
CA LEU A 136 5.04 -11.51 22.05
C LEU A 136 5.50 -12.37 23.24
N ASN A 137 5.40 -13.70 23.09
CA ASN A 137 5.69 -14.64 24.18
C ASN A 137 7.17 -15.04 24.25
N ASP A 138 7.63 -15.39 25.46
CA ASP A 138 8.88 -16.10 25.72
C ASP A 138 8.80 -17.61 25.41
N GLY A 139 9.93 -18.31 25.46
CA GLY A 139 10.02 -19.76 25.22
C GLY A 139 9.35 -20.66 26.28
N LYS A 140 8.57 -20.09 27.21
CA LYS A 140 7.74 -20.78 28.19
C LYS A 140 6.25 -20.39 28.07
N GLY A 141 5.91 -19.45 27.18
CA GLY A 141 4.55 -18.92 27.01
C GLY A 141 4.19 -17.76 27.94
N ASN A 142 5.16 -17.08 28.55
CA ASN A 142 4.90 -15.81 29.26
C ASN A 142 4.89 -14.66 28.25
N ASN A 143 3.92 -13.74 28.35
CA ASN A 143 3.95 -12.51 27.56
C ASN A 143 5.17 -11.64 27.96
N LEU A 144 5.88 -11.09 26.98
CA LEU A 144 6.97 -10.12 27.18
C LEU A 144 6.56 -8.71 26.74
N TYR A 145 5.85 -8.61 25.61
CA TYR A 145 5.45 -7.34 24.99
C TYR A 145 4.01 -7.41 24.51
N GLU A 146 3.24 -6.35 24.75
CA GLU A 146 1.83 -6.24 24.43
C GLU A 146 1.62 -4.97 23.61
N TYR A 147 0.97 -5.12 22.46
CA TYR A 147 0.65 -4.04 21.53
C TYR A 147 -0.85 -4.11 21.28
N ASP A 148 -1.62 -3.09 21.69
CA ASP A 148 -3.08 -3.09 21.65
C ASP A 148 -3.62 -1.73 21.14
N PRO A 149 -4.00 -1.63 19.85
CA PRO A 149 -4.53 -0.38 19.30
C PRO A 149 -5.94 -0.03 19.83
N THR A 150 -6.58 -0.92 20.60
CA THR A 150 -7.81 -0.63 21.35
C THR A 150 -7.52 -0.05 22.74
N GLY A 151 -6.30 -0.19 23.24
CA GLY A 151 -5.80 0.45 24.45
C GLY A 151 -5.54 1.94 24.23
N ALA A 152 -5.64 2.72 25.31
CA ALA A 152 -5.08 4.07 25.40
C ALA A 152 -4.16 4.03 26.61
N PHE A 153 -2.87 4.26 26.42
CA PHE A 153 -1.88 4.04 27.46
C PHE A 153 -1.49 5.35 28.14
N ASP A 154 -1.33 5.31 29.47
CA ASP A 154 -0.69 6.40 30.22
C ASP A 154 0.84 6.34 30.08
N ILE A 155 1.53 7.35 30.62
CA ILE A 155 3.01 7.44 30.60
C ILE A 155 3.74 6.32 31.36
N ASN A 156 3.00 5.39 31.97
CA ASN A 156 3.52 4.23 32.69
C ASN A 156 3.08 2.90 32.04
N GLY A 157 2.39 2.93 30.90
CA GLY A 157 1.86 1.74 30.22
C GLY A 157 0.54 1.19 30.77
N ASN A 158 -0.20 1.94 31.59
CA ASN A 158 -1.53 1.51 32.05
C ASN A 158 -2.61 1.85 31.02
N ILE A 159 -3.53 0.93 30.74
CA ILE A 159 -4.74 1.22 29.96
C ILE A 159 -5.64 2.20 30.74
N VAL A 160 -5.91 3.37 30.16
CA VAL A 160 -6.70 4.46 30.73
C VAL A 160 -7.93 4.80 29.89
N GLY A 161 -9.10 4.41 30.40
CA GLY A 161 -10.40 4.67 29.76
C GLY A 161 -11.03 3.40 29.16
N PRO A 162 -12.12 3.55 28.39
CA PRO A 162 -12.74 2.43 27.69
C PRO A 162 -11.93 2.04 26.45
N ALA A 163 -11.89 0.73 26.14
CA ALA A 163 -11.30 0.24 24.89
C ALA A 163 -11.94 0.93 23.66
N CYS A 164 -11.12 1.25 22.67
CA CYS A 164 -11.45 2.08 21.51
C CYS A 164 -11.96 3.51 21.84
N GLY A 165 -11.73 4.00 23.07
CA GLY A 165 -12.12 5.32 23.54
C GLY A 165 -11.24 6.47 23.01
N PRO A 166 -11.54 7.72 23.41
CA PRO A 166 -10.74 8.89 23.07
C PRO A 166 -9.27 8.71 23.49
N GLY A 167 -8.35 8.80 22.53
CA GLY A 167 -6.91 8.62 22.75
C GLY A 167 -6.35 7.24 22.40
N THR A 168 -7.19 6.26 22.08
CA THR A 168 -6.76 4.95 21.53
C THR A 168 -6.38 5.09 20.05
N ASP A 169 -5.53 4.21 19.54
CA ASP A 169 -5.05 4.26 18.15
C ASP A 169 -6.17 4.00 17.14
N VAL A 170 -7.09 3.07 17.44
CA VAL A 170 -8.33 2.88 16.69
C VAL A 170 -9.13 4.18 16.62
N ASN A 171 -9.29 4.88 17.74
CA ASN A 171 -10.03 6.14 17.79
C ASN A 171 -9.32 7.27 17.03
N ARG A 172 -8.00 7.37 17.14
CA ARG A 172 -7.18 8.30 16.34
C ARG A 172 -7.34 8.01 14.86
N THR A 173 -7.25 6.75 14.46
CA THR A 173 -7.36 6.28 13.09
C THR A 173 -8.70 6.66 12.46
N VAL A 174 -9.84 6.38 13.10
CA VAL A 174 -11.17 6.74 12.56
C VAL A 174 -11.51 8.23 12.65
N LEU A 175 -10.73 9.04 13.37
CA LEU A 175 -10.82 10.51 13.41
C LEU A 175 -9.90 11.21 12.38
N SER A 176 -9.11 10.45 11.63
CA SER A 176 -8.13 10.91 10.64
C SER A 176 -8.74 11.37 9.28
N PRO A 177 -7.93 11.97 8.36
CA PRO A 177 -8.37 12.40 7.03
C PRO A 177 -8.89 11.30 6.10
N LEU A 178 -8.72 10.01 6.48
CA LEU A 178 -9.27 8.88 5.74
C LEU A 178 -10.82 8.81 5.85
N TRP A 179 -11.39 9.27 6.98
CA TRP A 179 -12.85 9.28 7.24
C TRP A 179 -13.43 10.66 7.56
N ASN A 180 -12.58 11.67 7.78
CA ASN A 180 -12.99 13.02 8.17
C ASN A 180 -12.52 14.02 7.11
N SER A 181 -13.39 14.97 6.76
CA SER A 181 -13.10 15.90 5.66
C SER A 181 -11.98 16.88 6.03
N ALA A 182 -10.95 16.93 5.19
CA ALA A 182 -9.92 17.96 5.20
C ALA A 182 -10.02 18.84 3.95
N THR A 183 -9.26 19.94 3.92
CA THR A 183 -9.07 20.79 2.73
C THR A 183 -7.62 20.71 2.28
N TYR A 184 -7.40 20.38 1.01
CA TYR A 184 -6.10 20.23 0.38
C TYR A 184 -5.88 21.34 -0.65
N PRO A 185 -4.63 21.84 -0.83
CA PRO A 185 -4.38 23.11 -1.51
C PRO A 185 -4.51 23.06 -3.04
N GLY A 186 -4.40 21.88 -3.67
CA GLY A 186 -4.21 21.78 -5.11
C GLY A 186 -2.91 22.45 -5.58
N ASN A 187 -2.82 22.76 -6.87
CA ASN A 187 -1.69 23.51 -7.46
C ASN A 187 -2.08 24.93 -7.92
N GLY A 188 -3.33 25.35 -7.65
CA GLY A 188 -3.87 26.68 -7.96
C GLY A 188 -3.98 27.04 -9.45
N SER A 189 -3.62 26.15 -10.37
CA SER A 189 -3.44 26.45 -11.80
C SER A 189 -4.18 25.48 -12.73
N THR A 190 -3.97 24.17 -12.58
CA THR A 190 -4.76 23.11 -13.27
C THR A 190 -5.68 22.35 -12.32
N LEU A 191 -5.44 22.44 -11.01
CA LEU A 191 -6.19 21.78 -9.95
C LEU A 191 -6.40 22.78 -8.79
N PRO A 192 -7.64 23.25 -8.55
CA PRO A 192 -7.94 24.14 -7.43
C PRO A 192 -7.85 23.40 -6.08
N PRO A 193 -7.90 24.13 -4.95
CA PRO A 193 -8.11 23.50 -3.64
C PRO A 193 -9.37 22.63 -3.64
N ASP A 194 -9.27 21.44 -3.03
CA ASP A 194 -10.38 20.48 -2.94
C ASP A 194 -10.63 20.11 -1.47
N THR A 195 -11.84 19.65 -1.14
CA THR A 195 -12.27 19.34 0.22
C THR A 195 -13.03 18.02 0.25
N GLY A 196 -12.66 17.13 1.16
CA GLY A 196 -13.22 15.80 1.29
C GLY A 196 -12.28 14.86 2.04
N LEU A 197 -12.49 13.56 1.86
CA LEU A 197 -11.61 12.51 2.38
C LEU A 197 -10.34 12.41 1.52
N LEU A 198 -9.26 11.87 2.09
CA LEU A 198 -7.97 11.73 1.39
C LEU A 198 -8.11 11.01 0.04
N THR A 199 -8.64 9.77 0.04
CA THR A 199 -8.77 8.96 -1.18
C THR A 199 -9.72 9.58 -2.20
N ASP A 200 -10.84 10.14 -1.75
CA ASP A 200 -11.84 10.81 -2.59
C ASP A 200 -11.26 12.06 -3.28
N THR A 201 -10.42 12.83 -2.57
CA THR A 201 -9.76 14.01 -3.14
C THR A 201 -8.59 13.64 -4.05
N LYS A 202 -7.80 12.60 -3.73
CA LYS A 202 -6.76 12.09 -4.66
C LYS A 202 -7.38 11.59 -5.96
N GLN A 203 -8.39 10.73 -5.89
CA GLN A 203 -9.09 10.23 -7.07
C GLN A 203 -9.66 11.38 -7.91
N ARG A 204 -10.22 12.42 -7.27
CA ARG A 204 -10.66 13.64 -7.98
C ARG A 204 -9.53 14.48 -8.59
N ALA A 205 -8.35 14.49 -8.01
CA ALA A 205 -7.15 15.11 -8.57
C ALA A 205 -6.64 14.35 -9.80
N GLU A 206 -6.49 13.03 -9.66
CA GLU A 206 -6.02 12.12 -10.69
C GLU A 206 -6.94 12.10 -11.93
N PHE A 207 -8.24 11.92 -11.72
CA PHE A 207 -9.22 11.90 -12.80
C PHE A 207 -9.78 13.27 -13.19
N THR A 208 -9.17 14.38 -12.76
CA THR A 208 -9.67 15.75 -13.01
C THR A 208 -9.96 16.05 -14.49
N GLY A 209 -9.17 15.49 -15.42
CA GLY A 209 -9.36 15.64 -16.88
C GLY A 209 -10.37 14.68 -17.54
N VAL A 210 -11.05 13.82 -16.77
CA VAL A 210 -11.97 12.76 -17.27
C VAL A 210 -13.30 12.75 -16.53
N ARG A 211 -13.25 13.03 -15.22
CA ARG A 211 -14.39 12.87 -14.33
C ARG A 211 -15.47 13.90 -14.60
N THR A 212 -16.71 13.48 -14.40
CA THR A 212 -17.81 14.44 -14.22
C THR A 212 -17.64 15.21 -12.91
N ALA A 213 -18.22 16.41 -12.83
CA ALA A 213 -18.06 17.29 -11.66
C ALA A 213 -18.56 16.67 -10.35
N ASN A 214 -19.56 15.78 -10.42
CA ASN A 214 -20.19 15.09 -9.29
C ASN A 214 -19.69 13.64 -9.10
N TRP A 215 -18.52 13.28 -9.65
CA TRP A 215 -17.90 11.98 -9.41
C TRP A 215 -17.10 11.97 -8.10
N HIS A 216 -17.35 10.97 -7.26
CA HIS A 216 -16.76 10.80 -5.94
C HIS A 216 -16.59 9.30 -5.61
N THR A 217 -15.51 8.95 -4.91
CA THR A 217 -15.25 7.58 -4.41
C THR A 217 -14.82 7.62 -2.94
N PRO A 218 -15.68 8.07 -2.01
CA PRO A 218 -15.32 8.20 -0.59
C PRO A 218 -15.23 6.84 0.10
N LEU A 219 -14.23 6.72 0.98
CA LEU A 219 -14.20 5.67 1.98
C LEU A 219 -15.39 5.89 2.92
N GLY A 220 -16.29 4.90 3.03
CA GLY A 220 -17.44 5.01 3.92
C GLY A 220 -17.02 5.08 5.39
N PRO A 221 -17.87 5.55 6.32
CA PRO A 221 -17.63 5.29 7.74
C PRO A 221 -17.50 3.77 7.98
N PRO A 222 -16.62 3.29 8.86
CA PRO A 222 -16.44 1.85 9.07
C PRO A 222 -17.77 1.21 9.47
N GLN A 223 -18.18 0.15 8.76
CA GLN A 223 -19.50 -0.49 8.95
C GLN A 223 -19.68 -1.08 10.35
N ASN A 224 -18.56 -1.40 11.01
CA ASN A 224 -18.52 -1.91 12.37
C ASN A 224 -18.50 -0.77 13.43
N GLY A 225 -18.65 0.49 13.01
CA GLY A 225 -18.52 1.68 13.84
C GLY A 225 -17.06 2.04 14.09
N ALA A 226 -16.84 3.08 14.92
CA ALA A 226 -15.49 3.43 15.38
C ALA A 226 -14.79 2.24 16.06
N CYS A 227 -15.55 1.33 16.68
CA CYS A 227 -15.09 0.05 17.17
C CYS A 227 -16.29 -0.86 17.47
N SER A 228 -16.43 -1.94 16.71
CA SER A 228 -17.20 -3.10 17.15
C SER A 228 -16.44 -3.82 18.25
N GLN A 229 -17.14 -4.43 19.21
CA GLN A 229 -16.58 -5.10 20.40
C GLN A 229 -15.90 -6.45 20.08
N ILE A 230 -15.08 -6.49 19.03
CA ILE A 230 -14.44 -7.67 18.46
C ILE A 230 -12.93 -7.41 18.46
N PHE A 231 -12.37 -7.42 19.67
CA PHE A 231 -10.93 -7.45 19.91
C PHE A 231 -10.40 -8.82 19.46
N ALA A 232 -9.62 -8.82 18.39
CA ALA A 232 -8.80 -9.97 18.04
C ALA A 232 -7.49 -9.89 18.82
N ALA A 233 -6.99 -11.02 19.30
CA ALA A 233 -5.67 -11.13 19.92
C ALA A 233 -4.91 -12.29 19.27
N VAL A 234 -3.61 -12.12 19.05
CA VAL A 234 -2.72 -13.22 18.69
C VAL A 234 -1.49 -13.21 19.59
N SER A 235 -1.17 -14.38 20.14
CA SER A 235 0.08 -14.59 20.86
C SER A 235 1.09 -15.29 19.95
N LEU A 236 2.19 -14.60 19.64
CA LEU A 236 3.27 -15.10 18.80
C LEU A 236 4.34 -15.77 19.67
N ASP A 237 4.76 -16.98 19.31
CA ASP A 237 5.86 -17.67 19.97
C ASP A 237 7.24 -17.11 19.50
N PRO A 238 8.35 -17.37 20.22
CA PRO A 238 9.68 -16.84 19.88
C PRO A 238 10.27 -17.22 18.51
N THR A 239 9.58 -18.04 17.70
CA THR A 239 9.99 -18.33 16.31
C THR A 239 9.24 -17.48 15.27
N ALA A 240 8.25 -16.70 15.71
CA ALA A 240 7.40 -15.84 14.90
C ALA A 240 7.66 -14.33 15.09
N TRP A 241 8.67 -13.94 15.86
CA TRP A 241 9.08 -12.55 16.06
C TRP A 241 10.58 -12.44 16.37
N ALA A 242 11.15 -11.24 16.21
CA ALA A 242 12.55 -10.93 16.46
C ALA A 242 12.74 -9.52 17.00
N TYR A 243 13.88 -9.28 17.67
CA TYR A 243 14.31 -7.94 18.08
C TYR A 243 14.92 -7.16 16.91
N LEU A 244 14.60 -5.88 16.84
CA LEU A 244 15.26 -4.86 16.02
C LEU A 244 16.40 -4.24 16.83
N ALA A 245 17.54 -4.04 16.19
CA ALA A 245 18.73 -3.47 16.82
C ALA A 245 19.37 -2.38 15.97
N ASP A 246 19.94 -1.38 16.64
CA ASP A 246 20.69 -0.29 15.99
C ASP A 246 22.08 -0.75 15.50
N SER A 247 22.83 0.17 14.87
CA SER A 247 24.20 -0.09 14.39
C SER A 247 25.24 -0.34 15.51
N GLN A 248 24.85 -0.20 16.77
CA GLN A 248 25.65 -0.41 17.97
C GLN A 248 25.27 -1.73 18.68
N GLY A 249 24.18 -2.37 18.26
CA GLY A 249 23.65 -3.61 18.84
C GLY A 249 22.70 -3.42 20.02
N ASN A 250 22.24 -2.19 20.28
CA ASN A 250 21.18 -1.94 21.26
C ASN A 250 19.84 -2.39 20.67
N ILE A 251 18.99 -3.06 21.44
CA ILE A 251 17.61 -3.34 21.04
C ILE A 251 16.84 -2.01 21.02
N VAL A 252 16.15 -1.75 19.92
CA VAL A 252 15.32 -0.54 19.73
C VAL A 252 13.83 -0.85 19.61
N GLY A 253 13.46 -2.10 19.31
CA GLY A 253 12.07 -2.54 19.22
C GLY A 253 11.95 -3.97 18.70
N GLU A 254 10.78 -4.33 18.19
CA GLU A 254 10.40 -5.69 17.82
C GLU A 254 9.72 -5.75 16.44
N ALA A 255 9.81 -6.91 15.78
CA ALA A 255 9.10 -7.19 14.53
C ALA A 255 8.64 -8.64 14.41
N MET A 256 7.48 -8.85 13.79
CA MET A 256 6.85 -10.14 13.52
C MET A 256 7.40 -10.78 12.24
N ASP A 257 7.35 -12.11 12.12
CA ASP A 257 7.57 -12.76 10.81
C ASP A 257 6.37 -12.47 9.90
N ILE A 258 6.61 -11.82 8.75
CA ILE A 258 5.52 -11.45 7.84
C ILE A 258 4.70 -12.68 7.41
N ASN A 259 5.31 -13.85 7.21
CA ASN A 259 4.58 -15.05 6.77
C ASN A 259 3.65 -15.58 7.87
N VAL A 260 4.02 -15.42 9.14
CA VAL A 260 3.21 -15.88 10.27
C VAL A 260 2.03 -14.94 10.49
N ILE A 261 2.27 -13.63 10.56
CA ILE A 261 1.19 -12.67 10.81
C ILE A 261 0.21 -12.59 9.62
N SER A 262 0.69 -12.73 8.38
CA SER A 262 -0.20 -12.83 7.21
C SER A 262 -1.12 -14.05 7.26
N ALA A 263 -0.60 -15.21 7.69
CA ALA A 263 -1.41 -16.42 7.84
C ALA A 263 -2.43 -16.29 8.98
N VAL A 264 -2.15 -15.47 10.00
CA VAL A 264 -3.11 -15.09 11.04
C VAL A 264 -4.21 -14.18 10.46
N PHE A 265 -3.86 -13.20 9.63
CA PHE A 265 -4.83 -12.35 8.93
C PHE A 265 -5.74 -13.16 7.99
N GLU A 266 -5.19 -14.02 7.12
CA GLU A 266 -5.96 -14.96 6.27
C GLU A 266 -6.95 -15.79 7.10
N THR A 267 -6.54 -16.23 8.29
CA THR A 267 -7.34 -17.08 9.18
C THR A 267 -8.48 -16.30 9.83
N TYR A 268 -8.24 -15.06 10.26
CA TYR A 268 -9.29 -14.19 10.82
C TYR A 268 -10.33 -13.81 9.74
N LEU A 269 -9.88 -13.32 8.59
CA LEU A 269 -10.74 -12.91 7.47
C LEU A 269 -11.52 -14.08 6.86
N GLY A 270 -10.90 -15.27 6.81
CA GLY A 270 -11.52 -16.51 6.32
C GLY A 270 -12.34 -17.29 7.33
N SER A 271 -12.57 -16.78 8.54
CA SER A 271 -13.34 -17.49 9.55
C SER A 271 -14.86 -17.33 9.36
N ASP A 272 -15.60 -18.44 9.36
CA ASP A 272 -17.08 -18.48 9.44
C ASP A 272 -17.64 -17.91 10.76
N LEU A 273 -16.78 -17.36 11.61
CA LEU A 273 -17.16 -16.53 12.74
C LEU A 273 -17.84 -15.27 12.18
N SER A 274 -19.17 -15.23 12.27
CA SER A 274 -20.05 -14.12 11.82
C SER A 274 -19.72 -12.71 12.32
N ILE A 275 -18.73 -12.59 13.21
CA ILE A 275 -18.10 -11.36 13.69
C ILE A 275 -17.00 -10.83 12.75
N PHE A 276 -16.20 -11.69 12.12
CA PHE A 276 -15.09 -11.29 11.23
C PHE A 276 -15.47 -11.36 9.75
N GLY A 277 -16.23 -12.38 9.34
CA GLY A 277 -16.57 -12.66 7.94
C GLY A 277 -16.96 -11.40 7.16
N THR A 278 -16.12 -11.03 6.20
CA THR A 278 -16.35 -9.91 5.28
C THR A 278 -16.95 -10.42 3.99
N PRO A 279 -18.05 -9.82 3.50
CA PRO A 279 -18.42 -9.93 2.09
C PRO A 279 -17.28 -9.37 1.24
N ASN A 280 -17.05 -9.96 0.07
CA ASN A 280 -16.05 -9.50 -0.91
C ASN A 280 -16.22 -7.99 -1.27
N SER A 281 -17.44 -7.45 -1.13
CA SER A 281 -17.80 -6.04 -1.29
C SER A 281 -17.53 -5.13 -0.08
N VAL A 282 -16.69 -5.56 0.87
CA VAL A 282 -16.28 -4.81 2.06
C VAL A 282 -14.77 -4.91 2.21
N PHE A 283 -14.11 -3.79 2.46
CA PHE A 283 -12.66 -3.66 2.63
C PHE A 283 -12.28 -3.70 4.12
N PRO A 284 -11.82 -4.83 4.69
CA PRO A 284 -11.22 -4.84 6.01
C PRO A 284 -9.81 -4.25 5.95
N MET A 285 -9.57 -3.29 6.84
CA MET A 285 -8.23 -2.82 7.22
C MET A 285 -7.93 -3.37 8.60
N ILE A 286 -6.89 -4.20 8.72
CA ILE A 286 -6.40 -4.71 9.99
C ILE A 286 -5.44 -3.68 10.57
N LEU A 287 -5.64 -3.30 11.83
CA LEU A 287 -4.83 -2.31 12.52
C LEU A 287 -4.08 -2.98 13.69
N THR A 288 -2.77 -2.78 13.75
CA THR A 288 -1.92 -3.10 14.92
C THR A 288 -1.36 -1.81 15.53
N ASP A 289 -0.81 -1.89 16.73
CA ASP A 289 -0.13 -0.80 17.46
C ASP A 289 1.39 -1.02 17.39
N ASN A 290 2.14 0.01 16.97
CA ASN A 290 3.60 0.15 17.08
C ASN A 290 4.48 -1.11 16.81
N ILE A 291 4.04 -2.02 15.94
CA ILE A 291 4.74 -3.29 15.67
C ILE A 291 4.78 -3.59 14.18
N THR A 292 5.98 -3.90 13.71
CA THR A 292 6.28 -4.09 12.28
C THR A 292 6.42 -5.55 11.92
N ALA A 293 6.58 -5.86 10.63
CA ALA A 293 6.98 -7.18 10.18
C ALA A 293 8.36 -7.17 9.51
N TYR A 294 9.07 -8.29 9.59
CA TYR A 294 10.29 -8.57 8.83
C TYR A 294 10.03 -9.68 7.81
N ILE A 295 10.78 -9.66 6.70
CA ILE A 295 10.74 -10.71 5.68
C ILE A 295 11.84 -11.75 6.01
N PRO A 296 11.51 -13.02 6.28
CA PRO A 296 12.52 -14.03 6.60
C PRO A 296 13.33 -14.47 5.38
N GLY A 297 14.63 -14.74 5.61
CA GLY A 297 15.49 -15.48 4.69
C GLY A 297 16.55 -14.63 3.96
N PRO A 298 17.33 -15.24 3.05
CA PRO A 298 18.44 -14.57 2.37
C PRO A 298 17.92 -13.48 1.42
N GLY A 299 18.20 -12.21 1.75
CA GLY A 299 17.68 -11.06 0.99
C GLY A 299 16.32 -10.54 1.49
N GLY A 300 15.75 -11.14 2.55
CA GLY A 300 14.66 -10.52 3.29
C GLY A 300 15.16 -9.31 4.09
N GLY A 301 14.28 -8.33 4.27
CA GLY A 301 14.58 -7.07 4.97
C GLY A 301 13.66 -6.79 6.15
N CYS A 302 13.99 -5.74 6.89
CA CYS A 302 13.08 -5.04 7.79
C CYS A 302 13.14 -3.54 7.42
N CYS A 303 12.06 -2.78 7.55
CA CYS A 303 10.80 -3.15 8.21
C CYS A 303 9.59 -2.88 7.33
N VAL A 304 8.58 -3.73 7.50
CA VAL A 304 7.29 -3.62 6.83
C VAL A 304 6.29 -3.01 7.79
N LEU A 305 5.75 -1.84 7.44
CA LEU A 305 4.79 -1.09 8.26
C LEU A 305 3.33 -1.38 7.88
N GLY A 306 3.11 -1.91 6.68
CA GLY A 306 1.82 -2.32 6.16
C GLY A 306 1.96 -3.09 4.85
N TYR A 307 0.81 -3.56 4.36
CA TYR A 307 0.59 -3.93 2.97
C TYR A 307 -0.91 -4.03 2.67
N HIS A 308 -1.28 -3.87 1.41
CA HIS A 308 -2.54 -4.37 0.87
C HIS A 308 -2.36 -5.71 0.13
N THR A 309 -3.43 -6.48 -0.06
CA THR A 309 -3.44 -7.65 -0.93
C THR A 309 -4.85 -8.02 -1.40
N ALA A 310 -4.91 -8.87 -2.43
CA ALA A 310 -6.14 -9.41 -2.98
C ALA A 310 -6.05 -10.92 -3.11
N GLU A 311 -7.04 -11.63 -2.57
CA GLU A 311 -7.11 -13.09 -2.57
C GLU A 311 -8.47 -13.62 -3.04
N GLN A 312 -8.54 -14.94 -3.26
CA GLN A 312 -9.82 -15.59 -3.56
C GLN A 312 -10.82 -15.38 -2.42
N GLY A 313 -11.98 -14.81 -2.75
CA GLY A 313 -13.00 -14.40 -1.78
C GLY A 313 -13.48 -15.53 -0.89
N LYS A 314 -13.51 -15.30 0.43
CA LYS A 314 -13.89 -16.31 1.43
C LYS A 314 -15.41 -16.50 1.47
N ALA A 315 -16.15 -15.39 1.51
CA ALA A 315 -17.63 -15.39 1.49
C ALA A 315 -18.21 -15.86 0.15
N ASN A 316 -17.48 -15.66 -0.95
CA ASN A 316 -17.80 -16.22 -2.26
C ASN A 316 -16.50 -16.50 -3.04
N PRO A 317 -16.12 -17.79 -3.21
CA PRO A 317 -14.90 -18.18 -3.94
C PRO A 317 -14.88 -17.88 -5.45
N ALA A 318 -15.97 -17.39 -6.04
CA ALA A 318 -15.98 -16.84 -7.41
C ALA A 318 -15.65 -15.34 -7.45
N GLY A 319 -15.50 -14.68 -6.30
CA GLY A 319 -15.13 -13.28 -6.15
C GLY A 319 -13.73 -13.09 -5.56
N ILE A 320 -13.44 -11.84 -5.19
CA ILE A 320 -12.13 -11.40 -4.67
C ILE A 320 -12.33 -10.68 -3.34
N GLN A 321 -11.62 -11.11 -2.30
CA GLN A 321 -11.49 -10.32 -1.08
C GLN A 321 -10.23 -9.46 -1.19
N VAL A 322 -10.42 -8.14 -1.21
CA VAL A 322 -9.35 -7.14 -1.10
C VAL A 322 -9.26 -6.72 0.37
N TRP A 323 -8.05 -6.63 0.93
CA TRP A 323 -7.82 -6.24 2.31
C TRP A 323 -6.45 -5.60 2.50
N ALA A 324 -6.26 -4.92 3.63
CA ALA A 324 -4.98 -4.33 4.01
C ALA A 324 -4.68 -4.56 5.49
N TRP A 325 -3.40 -4.52 5.84
CA TRP A 325 -2.92 -4.37 7.20
C TRP A 325 -1.97 -3.17 7.27
N ALA A 326 -2.04 -2.41 8.36
CA ALA A 326 -1.01 -1.46 8.72
C ALA A 326 -0.84 -1.38 10.23
N THR A 327 0.35 -1.00 10.70
CA THR A 327 0.55 -0.56 12.08
C THR A 327 0.27 0.94 12.21
N TYR A 328 -0.40 1.32 13.29
CA TYR A 328 -0.37 2.69 13.78
C TYR A 328 1.02 2.99 14.36
N LEU A 329 1.47 4.25 14.27
CA LEU A 329 2.76 4.70 14.79
C LEU A 329 2.57 5.79 15.87
N PRO A 330 2.82 5.51 17.16
CA PRO A 330 2.79 6.55 18.18
C PRO A 330 3.96 7.54 18.01
N PRO A 331 3.83 8.82 18.40
CA PRO A 331 4.96 9.73 18.52
C PRO A 331 6.05 9.16 19.45
N GLY A 332 7.33 9.32 19.11
CA GLY A 332 8.44 8.67 19.83
C GLY A 332 8.78 7.24 19.36
N ASN A 333 8.21 6.76 18.24
CA ASN A 333 8.55 5.46 17.67
C ASN A 333 9.90 5.46 16.89
N ILE A 334 10.41 4.28 16.58
CA ILE A 334 11.74 4.10 15.96
C ILE A 334 11.82 4.51 14.47
N PHE A 335 10.71 4.86 13.85
CA PHE A 335 10.60 5.37 12.47
C PHE A 335 10.29 6.87 12.44
N GLU A 336 10.53 7.61 13.54
CA GLU A 336 10.39 9.06 13.57
C GLU A 336 11.08 9.74 12.36
N PRO A 337 10.41 10.70 11.69
CA PRO A 337 9.18 11.38 12.09
C PRO A 337 7.89 10.83 11.44
N TRP A 338 7.82 9.53 11.12
CA TRP A 338 6.55 8.91 10.68
C TRP A 338 5.67 8.57 11.87
N GLU A 339 4.41 8.99 11.82
CA GLU A 339 3.46 8.93 12.92
C GLU A 339 2.03 8.62 12.46
N ASP A 340 1.19 8.31 13.44
CA ASP A 340 -0.24 8.06 13.40
C ASP A 340 -0.71 7.17 12.25
N VAL A 341 -1.41 7.71 11.26
CA VAL A 341 -2.02 6.95 10.16
C VAL A 341 -1.15 6.89 8.91
N LEU A 342 0.12 7.32 8.95
CA LEU A 342 0.96 7.37 7.75
C LEU A 342 1.01 6.02 7.00
N PRO A 343 1.32 4.87 7.66
CA PRO A 343 1.31 3.58 6.98
C PRO A 343 -0.09 3.20 6.47
N LEU A 344 -1.15 3.36 7.26
CA LEU A 344 -2.50 3.03 6.80
C LEU A 344 -2.94 3.90 5.61
N SER A 345 -2.52 5.17 5.57
CA SER A 345 -2.83 6.08 4.46
C SER A 345 -2.11 5.73 3.17
N HIS A 346 -0.94 5.08 3.26
CA HIS A 346 -0.26 4.44 2.15
C HIS A 346 -1.11 3.27 1.63
N GLU A 347 -1.35 2.24 2.45
CA GLU A 347 -2.03 1.00 2.01
C GLU A 347 -3.43 1.24 1.46
N VAL A 348 -4.18 2.14 2.09
CA VAL A 348 -5.54 2.48 1.67
C VAL A 348 -5.54 3.23 0.34
N ASP A 349 -4.50 4.03 0.06
CA ASP A 349 -4.38 4.71 -1.23
C ASP A 349 -3.89 3.74 -2.32
N GLU A 350 -2.88 2.90 -2.07
CA GLU A 350 -2.46 1.89 -3.04
C GLU A 350 -3.62 0.92 -3.38
N THR A 351 -4.38 0.48 -2.37
CA THR A 351 -5.62 -0.30 -2.58
C THR A 351 -6.63 0.41 -3.49
N TYR A 352 -6.67 1.75 -3.49
CA TYR A 352 -7.54 2.50 -4.39
C TYR A 352 -7.03 2.50 -5.85
N ASN A 353 -5.72 2.39 -6.05
CA ASN A 353 -5.04 2.54 -7.34
C ASN A 353 -4.71 1.21 -8.03
N ASP A 354 -4.40 0.15 -7.28
CA ASP A 354 -4.37 -1.25 -7.76
C ASP A 354 -4.95 -2.25 -6.74
N PRO A 355 -6.30 -2.25 -6.51
CA PRO A 355 -6.98 -3.12 -5.53
C PRO A 355 -6.75 -4.63 -5.73
N PHE A 356 -6.10 -5.06 -6.80
CA PHE A 356 -5.90 -6.47 -7.14
C PHE A 356 -4.43 -6.86 -7.35
N ILE A 357 -3.49 -5.96 -7.08
CA ILE A 357 -2.03 -6.13 -7.24
C ILE A 357 -1.70 -6.89 -8.54
N ASN A 358 -2.23 -6.36 -9.66
CA ASN A 358 -2.10 -6.90 -11.00
C ASN A 358 -2.14 -5.83 -12.11
N THR A 359 -1.86 -4.58 -11.76
CA THR A 359 -1.71 -3.43 -12.66
C THR A 359 -0.22 -3.15 -12.86
N SER A 360 0.38 -3.90 -13.79
CA SER A 360 1.73 -3.57 -14.26
C SER A 360 1.74 -2.21 -14.97
N VAL A 361 2.87 -1.52 -14.86
CA VAL A 361 3.15 -0.21 -15.48
C VAL A 361 4.48 -0.28 -16.24
N ALA A 362 4.95 0.84 -16.81
CA ALA A 362 6.31 0.89 -17.33
C ALA A 362 7.33 0.92 -16.17
N PRO A 363 8.37 0.05 -16.17
CA PRO A 363 9.28 -0.10 -15.03
C PRO A 363 9.95 1.20 -14.57
N TRP A 364 9.82 1.48 -13.28
CA TRP A 364 10.14 2.76 -12.65
C TRP A 364 11.16 2.60 -11.52
N VAL A 365 11.66 3.74 -11.08
CA VAL A 365 12.62 3.89 -9.99
C VAL A 365 12.02 4.95 -9.07
N ASP A 366 12.06 4.72 -7.77
CA ASP A 366 11.46 5.60 -6.76
C ASP A 366 12.07 7.01 -6.77
N GLY A 367 11.39 7.96 -6.13
CA GLY A 367 11.83 9.36 -6.10
C GLY A 367 13.21 9.61 -5.46
N SER A 368 13.76 8.66 -4.67
CA SER A 368 15.11 8.76 -4.10
C SER A 368 16.20 8.00 -4.88
N VAL A 369 15.82 7.15 -5.85
CA VAL A 369 16.73 6.26 -6.61
C VAL A 369 17.38 5.20 -5.71
N SER A 370 16.56 4.55 -4.89
CA SER A 370 16.93 3.45 -3.98
C SER A 370 16.55 2.06 -4.50
N PHE A 371 15.44 1.91 -5.25
CA PHE A 371 15.00 0.63 -5.83
C PHE A 371 14.29 0.78 -7.19
N GLU A 372 14.00 -0.35 -7.86
CA GLU A 372 13.23 -0.39 -9.12
C GLU A 372 12.01 -1.34 -9.02
N GLN A 373 10.91 -0.98 -9.68
CA GLN A 373 9.61 -1.69 -9.67
C GLN A 373 8.92 -1.68 -11.05
N GLY A 374 7.85 -2.47 -11.21
CA GLY A 374 7.06 -2.59 -12.44
C GLY A 374 5.54 -2.61 -12.23
N ASP A 375 5.12 -2.33 -11.00
CA ASP A 375 3.81 -2.47 -10.37
C ASP A 375 3.20 -1.06 -10.12
N LEU A 376 1.91 -0.90 -9.80
CA LEU A 376 1.27 0.42 -9.60
C LEU A 376 1.21 0.82 -8.11
N GLU A 377 2.35 0.77 -7.44
CA GLU A 377 2.43 1.09 -6.00
C GLU A 377 2.65 2.61 -5.84
N THR A 378 1.58 3.30 -5.50
CA THR A 378 1.52 4.77 -5.45
C THR A 378 2.22 5.41 -4.24
N GLY A 379 2.36 4.69 -3.13
CA GLY A 379 3.11 5.10 -1.96
C GLY A 379 4.60 4.81 -2.10
N ASP A 380 4.97 3.59 -2.53
CA ASP A 380 6.36 3.17 -2.76
C ASP A 380 7.12 4.15 -3.69
N ALA A 381 6.44 4.73 -4.69
CA ALA A 381 7.03 5.74 -5.58
C ALA A 381 7.62 6.98 -4.88
N ILE A 382 7.19 7.26 -3.64
CA ILE A 382 7.65 8.39 -2.80
C ILE A 382 8.32 7.92 -1.50
N GLU A 383 8.07 6.69 -1.02
CA GLU A 383 8.38 6.23 0.36
C GLU A 383 9.80 6.55 0.87
N ALA A 384 10.81 6.46 0.01
CA ALA A 384 12.23 6.64 0.36
C ALA A 384 12.75 8.08 0.14
N MET A 385 11.89 9.02 -0.27
CA MET A 385 12.24 10.44 -0.41
C MET A 385 12.47 11.12 0.95
N ASN A 386 12.81 12.42 0.95
CA ASN A 386 12.93 13.18 2.19
C ASN A 386 11.61 13.17 2.98
N ASN A 387 11.67 13.25 4.30
CA ASN A 387 10.47 13.33 5.15
C ASN A 387 9.54 14.51 4.80
N SER A 388 10.05 15.61 4.23
CA SER A 388 9.26 16.74 3.72
C SER A 388 8.49 16.47 2.41
N ASP A 389 8.84 15.37 1.73
CA ASP A 389 8.24 14.91 0.48
C ASP A 389 7.33 13.70 0.70
N VAL A 390 7.68 12.83 1.66
CA VAL A 390 6.86 11.67 2.10
C VAL A 390 5.68 12.11 2.95
N ILE A 391 5.88 13.01 3.92
CA ILE A 391 4.89 13.31 4.97
C ILE A 391 4.08 14.55 4.59
N TYR A 392 2.75 14.44 4.63
CA TYR A 392 1.85 15.58 4.50
C TYR A 392 1.01 15.78 5.78
N PRO A 393 1.35 16.78 6.63
CA PRO A 393 0.59 17.05 7.85
C PRO A 393 -0.80 17.66 7.57
N VAL A 394 -1.86 17.09 8.13
CA VAL A 394 -3.26 17.52 7.94
C VAL A 394 -3.95 17.79 9.29
N PRO A 395 -4.32 19.05 9.60
CA PRO A 395 -5.04 19.37 10.82
C PRO A 395 -6.53 18.98 10.70
N VAL A 396 -6.97 18.00 11.50
CA VAL A 396 -8.37 17.51 11.53
C VAL A 396 -8.80 17.27 12.97
N ASN A 397 -10.04 17.68 13.32
CA ASN A 397 -10.64 17.46 14.65
C ASN A 397 -9.79 17.98 15.85
N GLY A 398 -8.87 18.92 15.62
CA GLY A 398 -7.96 19.45 16.64
C GLY A 398 -6.67 18.62 16.86
N TYR A 399 -6.44 17.60 16.05
CA TYR A 399 -5.20 16.82 15.96
C TYR A 399 -4.48 17.13 14.65
N LEU A 400 -3.16 16.92 14.60
CA LEU A 400 -2.36 17.01 13.38
C LEU A 400 -2.00 15.60 12.94
N TYR A 401 -2.63 15.12 11.88
CA TYR A 401 -2.39 13.78 11.33
C TYR A 401 -1.26 13.82 10.30
N HIS A 402 -0.46 12.76 10.26
CA HIS A 402 0.56 12.54 9.26
C HIS A 402 0.06 11.48 8.27
N ILE A 403 -0.21 11.91 7.05
CA ILE A 403 -0.55 10.99 5.94
C ILE A 403 0.60 10.96 4.95
N GLN A 404 0.75 9.86 4.22
CA GLN A 404 1.71 9.79 3.14
C GLN A 404 1.23 10.62 1.94
N ASN A 405 2.14 11.40 1.37
CA ASN A 405 2.02 11.99 0.05
C ASN A 405 2.40 10.92 -0.97
N THR A 406 1.54 10.68 -1.96
CA THR A 406 1.64 9.54 -2.88
C THR A 406 1.65 10.00 -4.34
N ALA A 407 2.21 9.16 -5.22
CA ALA A 407 2.17 9.37 -6.66
C ALA A 407 0.75 9.15 -7.22
N THR A 408 0.40 9.89 -8.26
CA THR A 408 -0.82 9.65 -9.06
C THR A 408 -0.50 8.80 -10.30
N LEU A 409 -1.52 8.19 -10.90
CA LEU A 409 -1.44 7.48 -12.17
C LEU A 409 -0.71 8.28 -13.26
N GLN A 410 -0.86 9.62 -13.32
CA GLN A 410 -0.16 10.46 -14.29
C GLN A 410 1.35 10.21 -14.30
N TRP A 411 2.00 10.07 -13.14
CA TRP A 411 3.44 9.85 -13.02
C TRP A 411 3.84 8.54 -13.72
N PHE A 412 3.14 7.44 -13.43
CA PHE A 412 3.33 6.13 -14.05
C PHE A 412 3.01 6.12 -15.56
N THR A 413 2.07 6.96 -16.02
CA THR A 413 1.79 7.12 -17.46
C THR A 413 2.92 7.80 -18.21
N ARG A 414 3.78 8.58 -17.54
CA ARG A 414 4.84 9.40 -18.17
C ARG A 414 4.33 10.28 -19.30
N ASN A 415 3.08 10.75 -19.21
CA ASN A 415 2.43 11.57 -20.23
C ASN A 415 2.18 13.00 -19.71
N PRO A 416 3.19 13.88 -19.77
CA PRO A 416 3.12 15.23 -19.20
C PRO A 416 2.18 16.18 -19.97
N LEU A 417 1.80 15.82 -21.20
CA LEU A 417 0.83 16.57 -22.01
C LEU A 417 -0.61 16.09 -21.76
N GLY A 418 -0.76 14.93 -21.13
CA GLY A 418 -1.99 14.14 -21.18
C GLY A 418 -2.35 13.68 -22.60
N PRO A 419 -3.29 12.75 -22.75
CA PRO A 419 -4.16 12.76 -23.92
C PRO A 419 -5.11 13.97 -23.84
N ALA A 420 -5.64 14.42 -24.98
CA ALA A 420 -6.68 15.45 -24.99
C ALA A 420 -7.99 15.00 -24.29
N ASN A 421 -8.18 13.68 -24.06
CA ASN A 421 -9.22 13.10 -23.21
C ASN A 421 -8.69 11.82 -22.52
N GLY A 422 -8.55 11.85 -21.20
CA GLY A 422 -7.90 10.82 -20.36
C GLY A 422 -7.30 11.50 -19.12
N PRO A 423 -6.57 10.80 -18.23
CA PRO A 423 -5.97 11.42 -17.04
C PRO A 423 -5.09 12.59 -17.51
N GLY A 424 -5.52 13.80 -17.18
CA GLY A 424 -5.20 15.01 -17.95
C GLY A 424 -3.91 15.70 -17.50
N PRO A 425 -3.81 17.04 -17.60
CA PRO A 425 -2.71 17.83 -17.02
C PRO A 425 -2.86 17.90 -15.48
N GLY A 426 -2.88 16.71 -14.86
CA GLY A 426 -2.99 16.51 -13.43
C GLY A 426 -1.66 16.73 -12.72
N VAL A 427 -1.70 16.59 -11.40
CA VAL A 427 -0.53 16.67 -10.53
C VAL A 427 0.06 15.28 -10.38
N TYR A 428 1.39 15.13 -10.43
CA TYR A 428 2.03 13.82 -10.31
C TYR A 428 2.02 13.24 -8.89
N SER A 429 1.75 14.06 -7.87
CA SER A 429 1.71 13.67 -6.46
C SER A 429 0.59 14.39 -5.70
N TRP A 430 0.09 13.78 -4.61
CA TRP A 430 -0.99 14.31 -3.78
C TRP A 430 -0.83 13.85 -2.32
N PRO A 431 -1.06 14.72 -1.31
CA PRO A 431 -1.55 16.09 -1.44
C PRO A 431 -0.50 17.17 -1.73
N ASN A 432 0.80 16.87 -1.55
CA ASN A 432 1.87 17.80 -1.93
C ASN A 432 2.12 17.72 -3.44
N THR A 433 1.40 18.55 -4.19
CA THR A 433 1.48 18.59 -5.66
C THR A 433 2.84 19.01 -6.21
N ASN A 434 3.83 19.33 -5.38
CA ASN A 434 5.14 19.80 -5.81
C ASN A 434 6.20 18.68 -5.84
N THR A 435 6.07 17.64 -5.00
CA THR A 435 7.11 16.61 -4.79
C THR A 435 7.54 15.92 -6.08
N LEU A 436 6.58 15.40 -6.87
CA LEU A 436 6.89 14.75 -8.15
C LEU A 436 6.73 15.67 -9.38
N ASN A 437 6.13 16.86 -9.24
CA ASN A 437 6.04 17.83 -10.34
C ASN A 437 7.33 18.65 -10.50
N ASN A 438 8.07 18.92 -9.42
CA ASN A 438 9.31 19.70 -9.47
C ASN A 438 10.46 18.85 -10.01
N GLY A 439 11.04 19.27 -11.14
CA GLY A 439 12.20 18.61 -11.75
C GLY A 439 11.86 17.63 -12.86
N HIS A 440 10.61 17.18 -12.99
CA HIS A 440 10.12 16.56 -14.23
C HIS A 440 10.17 17.57 -15.37
N ASN A 441 10.76 17.21 -16.50
CA ASN A 441 10.79 18.05 -17.70
C ASN A 441 9.93 17.43 -18.82
N PRO A 442 8.65 17.84 -18.95
CA PRO A 442 7.72 17.39 -19.98
C PRO A 442 8.25 17.21 -21.42
N LEU A 443 9.27 17.96 -21.80
CA LEU A 443 9.79 18.04 -23.16
C LEU A 443 11.25 17.56 -23.29
N GLY A 444 11.85 17.06 -22.19
CA GLY A 444 13.24 16.63 -22.09
C GLY A 444 13.57 15.27 -22.72
N ALA A 445 12.92 14.93 -23.85
CA ALA A 445 12.75 13.56 -24.34
C ALA A 445 14.04 12.78 -24.72
N VAL A 446 14.77 12.29 -23.71
CA VAL A 446 15.79 11.22 -23.81
C VAL A 446 15.60 10.28 -22.62
N TYR A 447 15.64 8.96 -22.85
CA TYR A 447 15.56 7.97 -21.77
C TYR A 447 16.76 8.13 -20.83
N GLY A 448 16.52 8.46 -19.57
CA GLY A 448 17.55 8.81 -18.59
C GLY A 448 17.36 10.24 -18.09
N GLU A 449 16.38 10.43 -17.22
CA GLU A 449 16.09 11.71 -16.56
C GLU A 449 16.58 11.70 -15.09
N GLY A 450 16.56 12.88 -14.48
CA GLY A 450 17.04 13.16 -13.13
C GLY A 450 16.86 14.65 -12.81
N SER A 451 16.93 15.09 -11.56
CA SER A 451 17.42 14.40 -10.36
C SER A 451 16.33 13.97 -9.38
N ALA A 452 15.15 13.58 -9.89
CA ALA A 452 14.02 13.06 -9.09
C ALA A 452 13.22 11.96 -9.85
N GLY A 453 13.92 11.11 -10.63
CA GLY A 453 13.35 9.90 -11.26
C GLY A 453 13.94 9.50 -12.62
N PHE A 454 14.01 8.17 -12.83
CA PHE A 454 14.20 7.47 -14.13
C PHE A 454 15.57 7.52 -14.84
N PHE A 455 16.61 6.90 -14.25
CA PHE A 455 17.88 6.66 -14.94
C PHE A 455 17.95 5.26 -15.60
N TYR A 456 18.32 5.16 -16.89
CA TYR A 456 18.75 3.90 -17.52
C TYR A 456 19.87 4.13 -18.55
N GLY A 457 21.11 3.98 -18.09
CA GLY A 457 22.32 3.84 -18.91
C GLY A 457 23.17 2.68 -18.37
N PRO A 458 24.13 2.14 -19.15
CA PRO A 458 24.95 1.03 -18.67
C PRO A 458 25.81 1.43 -17.46
N PRO A 459 25.94 0.58 -16.43
CA PRO A 459 26.83 0.82 -15.31
C PRO A 459 28.32 0.69 -15.71
N PHE A 460 29.19 1.14 -14.80
CA PHE A 460 30.61 0.79 -14.78
C PHE A 460 30.83 -0.67 -14.35
#